data_AF-A0A7J7PEX4-F1
#
_entry.id   AF-A0A7J7PEX4-F1
#
_cell.length_a   1.000
_cell.length_b   1.000
_cell.length_c   1.000
_cell.angle_alpha   90.00
_cell.angle_beta   90.00
_cell.angle_gamma   90.00
#
_symmetry.space_group_name_H-M   'P 1'
#
loop_
_entity.id
_entity.type
_entity.pdbx_description
1 polymer ?
#
loop_
_entity_poly.entity_id
_entity_poly.type
_entity_poly.pdbx_seq_one_letter_code
_entity_poly.pdbx_strand_id
1 'polypeptide(L)'
;MAGRRCIINARLLSWLRPGCAVINGGRGRQLAEPDLLAALDRGQVEFALLDVFDPEPLPPASRLWAHPRVRITPHVASMTTMETAADQIASNYHSVAAGKGPLPANLVHRGRGY
;
A
#
# COMPACT_ATOMS: atom_id res chain seq x y z
N MET A 1 2.12 13.21 -14.14
CA MET A 1 2.20 12.69 -12.76
C MET A 1 2.89 11.33 -12.78
N ALA A 2 4.23 11.32 -12.81
CA ALA A 2 5.06 10.11 -12.77
C ALA A 2 5.41 9.79 -11.31
N GLY A 3 5.52 8.56 -10.81
CA GLY A 3 5.47 7.23 -11.38
C GLY A 3 5.81 6.28 -10.22
N ARG A 4 4.80 5.74 -9.52
CA ARG A 4 4.99 4.72 -8.47
C ARG A 4 4.27 3.42 -8.79
N ARG A 5 3.77 3.30 -10.03
CA ARG A 5 3.25 2.04 -10.55
C ARG A 5 4.41 1.06 -10.67
N CYS A 6 4.24 -0.14 -10.13
CA CYS A 6 5.22 -1.21 -10.20
C CYS A 6 6.63 -0.79 -9.74
N ILE A 7 6.73 0.03 -8.69
CA ILE A 7 8.03 0.35 -8.08
C ILE A 7 8.67 -0.90 -7.47
N ILE A 8 7.86 -1.80 -6.89
CA ILE A 8 8.26 -3.13 -6.46
C ILE A 8 8.14 -4.07 -7.67
N ASN A 9 9.18 -4.07 -8.48
CA ASN A 9 9.33 -4.90 -9.70
C ASN A 9 10.55 -5.82 -9.59
N ALA A 10 10.79 -6.62 -10.63
CA ALA A 10 11.88 -7.59 -10.68
C ALA A 10 13.26 -6.97 -10.35
N ARG A 11 13.52 -5.75 -10.86
CA ARG A 11 14.78 -5.03 -10.60
C ARG A 11 14.91 -4.69 -9.12
N LEU A 12 13.89 -4.08 -8.50
CA LEU A 12 13.93 -3.78 -7.07
C LEU A 12 14.10 -5.05 -6.23
N LEU A 13 13.33 -6.10 -6.55
CA LEU A 13 13.35 -7.38 -5.85
C LEU A 13 14.71 -8.08 -5.95
N SER A 14 15.45 -7.90 -7.06
CA SER A 14 16.81 -8.45 -7.23
C SER A 14 17.87 -7.81 -6.33
N TRP A 15 17.59 -6.63 -5.78
CA TRP A 15 18.50 -5.96 -4.85
C TRP A 15 18.35 -6.43 -3.41
N LEU A 16 17.29 -7.19 -3.11
CA LEU A 16 17.07 -7.74 -1.80
C LEU A 16 18.07 -8.87 -1.51
N ARG A 17 18.34 -9.10 -0.23
CA ARG A 17 19.08 -10.30 0.18
C ARG A 17 18.20 -11.54 -0.05
N PRO A 18 18.74 -12.68 -0.51
CA PRO A 18 18.01 -13.93 -0.55
C PRO A 18 17.45 -14.27 0.83
N GLY A 19 16.26 -14.88 0.88
CA GLY A 19 15.60 -15.22 2.15
C GLY A 19 14.79 -14.08 2.78
N CYS A 20 14.64 -12.92 2.11
CA CYS A 20 13.91 -11.78 2.67
C CYS A 20 12.38 -11.96 2.63
N ALA A 21 11.67 -11.17 3.43
CA ALA A 21 10.22 -11.05 3.34
C ALA A 21 9.81 -9.71 2.69
N VAL A 22 8.71 -9.72 1.93
CA VAL A 22 8.06 -8.53 1.39
C VAL A 22 6.75 -8.30 2.13
N ILE A 23 6.55 -7.10 2.67
CA ILE A 23 5.29 -6.70 3.33
C ILE A 23 4.73 -5.49 2.59
N ASN A 24 3.48 -5.57 2.11
CA ASN A 24 2.83 -4.47 1.40
C ASN A 24 1.45 -4.16 1.97
N GLY A 25 1.36 -3.07 2.74
CA GLY A 25 0.12 -2.41 3.16
C GLY A 25 -0.07 -1.02 2.51
N GLY A 26 0.64 -0.74 1.42
CA GLY A 26 0.60 0.52 0.70
C GLY A 26 -0.55 0.58 -0.30
N ARG A 27 -0.26 0.39 -1.58
CA ARG A 27 -1.26 0.24 -2.66
C ARG A 27 -0.86 -0.90 -3.58
N GLY A 28 -1.82 -1.70 -4.04
CA GLY A 28 -1.52 -2.85 -4.90
C GLY A 28 -0.76 -2.48 -6.17
N ARG A 29 -1.08 -1.31 -6.77
CA ARG A 29 -0.40 -0.76 -7.96
C ARG A 29 1.11 -0.55 -7.80
N GLN A 30 1.63 -0.55 -6.57
CA GLN A 30 3.06 -0.40 -6.31
C GLN A 30 3.83 -1.69 -6.63
N LEU A 31 3.15 -2.84 -6.63
CA LEU A 31 3.72 -4.17 -6.76
C LEU A 31 3.40 -4.77 -8.14
N ALA A 32 4.43 -5.25 -8.84
CA ALA A 32 4.24 -6.10 -9.99
C ALA A 32 4.06 -7.56 -9.50
N GLU A 33 2.81 -8.03 -9.44
CA GLU A 33 2.46 -9.38 -8.98
C GLU A 33 3.26 -10.51 -9.68
N PRO A 34 3.44 -10.50 -11.03
CA PRO A 34 4.24 -11.53 -11.70
C PRO A 34 5.70 -11.56 -11.24
N ASP A 35 6.28 -10.39 -10.97
CA ASP A 35 7.68 -10.28 -10.55
C ASP A 35 7.87 -10.80 -9.11
N LEU A 36 6.89 -10.54 -8.23
CA LEU A 36 6.89 -11.07 -6.87
C LEU A 36 6.75 -12.59 -6.90
N LEU A 37 5.82 -13.15 -7.67
CA LEU A 37 5.66 -14.59 -7.83
C LEU A 37 6.96 -15.24 -8.31
N ALA A 38 7.61 -14.66 -9.33
CA ALA A 38 8.91 -15.15 -9.81
C ALA A 38 10.02 -15.02 -8.75
N ALA A 39 9.97 -14.01 -7.87
CA ALA A 39 10.94 -13.82 -6.80
C ALA A 39 10.75 -14.80 -5.65
N LEU A 40 9.50 -15.11 -5.34
CA LEU A 40 9.14 -16.19 -4.44
C LEU A 40 9.64 -17.50 -5.04
N ASP A 41 9.17 -17.89 -6.23
CA ASP A 41 9.46 -19.18 -6.88
C ASP A 41 10.97 -19.49 -6.94
N ARG A 42 11.84 -18.49 -7.15
CA ARG A 42 13.31 -18.67 -7.18
C ARG A 42 14.03 -18.60 -5.81
N GLY A 43 13.31 -18.36 -4.72
CA GLY A 43 13.87 -18.25 -3.36
C GLY A 43 14.56 -16.92 -3.04
N GLN A 44 14.44 -15.90 -3.91
CA GLN A 44 14.95 -14.56 -3.63
C GLN A 44 14.14 -13.90 -2.50
N VAL A 45 12.82 -14.07 -2.56
CA VAL A 45 11.88 -13.71 -1.51
C VAL A 45 11.42 -15.01 -0.86
N GLU A 46 11.54 -15.09 0.46
CA GLU A 46 11.09 -16.25 1.23
C GLU A 46 9.63 -16.13 1.64
N PHE A 47 9.10 -14.92 1.80
CA PHE A 47 7.73 -14.75 2.25
C PHE A 47 7.14 -13.42 1.78
N ALA A 48 5.83 -13.39 1.55
CA ALA A 48 5.10 -12.17 1.27
C ALA A 48 3.84 -12.04 2.13
N LEU A 49 3.68 -10.90 2.81
CA LEU A 49 2.43 -10.49 3.47
C LEU A 49 1.83 -9.31 2.69
N LEU A 50 0.67 -9.53 2.07
CA LEU A 50 0.03 -8.58 1.17
C LEU A 50 -1.35 -8.21 1.70
N ASP A 51 -1.59 -6.92 1.88
CA ASP A 51 -2.89 -6.38 2.30
C ASP A 51 -3.64 -5.68 1.16
N VAL A 52 -2.94 -5.32 0.08
CA VAL A 52 -3.45 -4.48 -1.01
C VAL A 52 -3.14 -5.08 -2.37
N PHE A 53 -4.06 -4.92 -3.33
CA PHE A 53 -4.02 -5.57 -4.64
C PHE A 53 -4.43 -4.61 -5.77
N ASP A 54 -4.19 -5.01 -7.02
CA ASP A 54 -4.70 -4.29 -8.20
C ASP A 54 -5.09 -5.34 -9.26
N PRO A 55 -6.39 -5.59 -9.51
CA PRO A 55 -7.56 -4.94 -8.90
C PRO A 55 -7.88 -5.44 -7.48
N GLU A 56 -8.78 -4.72 -6.79
CA GLU A 56 -9.40 -5.13 -5.53
C GLU A 56 -10.92 -5.31 -5.69
N PRO A 57 -11.53 -6.38 -5.15
CA PRO A 57 -10.90 -7.51 -4.44
C PRO A 57 -9.94 -8.31 -5.32
N LEU A 58 -8.96 -8.98 -4.71
CA LEU A 58 -8.02 -9.84 -5.45
C LEU A 58 -8.81 -10.90 -6.23
N PRO A 59 -8.65 -11.01 -7.57
CA PRO A 59 -9.39 -11.97 -8.36
C PRO A 59 -9.23 -13.41 -7.84
N PRO A 60 -10.30 -14.22 -7.77
CA PRO A 60 -10.22 -15.59 -7.26
C PRO A 60 -9.23 -16.49 -8.01
N ALA A 61 -8.96 -16.17 -9.28
CA ALA A 61 -8.00 -16.89 -10.13
C ALA A 61 -6.53 -16.49 -9.88
N SER A 62 -6.23 -15.50 -9.03
CA SER A 62 -4.84 -15.11 -8.75
C SER A 62 -4.07 -16.25 -8.10
N ARG A 63 -2.83 -16.46 -8.57
CA ARG A 63 -1.89 -17.43 -7.99
C ARG A 63 -1.50 -17.08 -6.57
N LEU A 64 -1.62 -15.81 -6.15
CA LEU A 64 -1.28 -15.39 -4.79
C LEU A 64 -2.11 -16.12 -3.73
N TRP A 65 -3.37 -16.47 -4.03
CA TRP A 65 -4.23 -17.24 -3.11
C TRP A 65 -3.66 -18.61 -2.74
N ALA A 66 -3.07 -19.30 -3.71
CA ALA A 66 -2.58 -20.67 -3.55
C ALA A 66 -1.08 -20.76 -3.22
N HIS A 67 -0.35 -19.64 -3.31
CA HIS A 67 1.09 -19.67 -3.14
C HIS A 67 1.47 -19.91 -1.66
N PRO A 68 2.25 -20.96 -1.34
CA PRO A 68 2.45 -21.41 0.06
C PRO A 68 3.21 -20.42 0.94
N ARG A 69 3.97 -19.50 0.31
CA ARG A 69 4.76 -18.45 0.99
C ARG A 69 4.12 -17.06 0.89
N VAL A 70 2.83 -16.99 0.58
CA VAL A 70 2.05 -15.74 0.56
C VAL A 70 0.99 -15.78 1.65
N ARG A 71 0.85 -14.67 2.38
CA ARG A 71 -0.27 -14.41 3.28
C ARG A 71 -1.01 -13.16 2.81
N ILE A 72 -2.33 -13.26 2.76
CA ILE A 72 -3.23 -12.20 2.32
C ILE A 72 -4.07 -11.70 3.49
N THR A 73 -4.22 -10.40 3.60
CA THR A 73 -5.27 -9.73 4.39
C THR A 73 -6.09 -8.82 3.48
N PRO A 74 -7.41 -8.67 3.71
CA PRO A 74 -8.31 -8.01 2.76
C PRO A 74 -8.37 -6.48 2.95
N HIS A 75 -7.26 -5.76 2.77
CA HIS A 75 -7.16 -4.30 2.91
C HIS A 75 -7.58 -3.79 4.30
N VAL A 76 -7.03 -4.39 5.33
CA VAL A 76 -7.34 -4.14 6.75
C VAL A 76 -6.09 -3.87 7.61
N ALA A 77 -4.93 -3.60 7.00
CA ALA A 77 -3.70 -3.32 7.74
C ALA A 77 -3.81 -2.07 8.62
N SER A 78 -4.65 -1.10 8.24
CA SER A 78 -4.97 0.07 9.04
C SER A 78 -6.39 0.51 8.75
N MET A 79 -7.28 0.34 9.72
CA MET A 79 -8.64 0.86 9.66
C MET A 79 -8.70 2.25 10.28
N THR A 80 -9.46 3.14 9.66
CA THR A 80 -9.75 4.47 10.23
C THR A 80 -10.68 4.31 11.44
N THR A 81 -10.23 4.83 12.58
CA THR A 81 -11.07 4.98 13.78
C THR A 81 -12.03 6.14 13.58
N MET A 82 -13.33 5.92 13.80
CA MET A 82 -14.36 6.93 13.52
C MET A 82 -14.21 8.16 14.42
N GLU A 83 -13.91 7.95 15.69
CA GLU A 83 -13.77 9.00 16.70
C GLU A 83 -12.63 9.95 16.33
N THR A 84 -11.44 9.41 16.06
CA THR A 84 -10.26 10.24 15.72
C THR A 84 -10.41 10.94 14.37
N ALA A 85 -11.11 10.33 13.41
CA ALA A 85 -11.43 10.95 12.13
C ALA A 85 -12.41 12.11 12.30
N ALA A 86 -13.46 11.93 13.11
CA ALA A 86 -14.43 12.99 13.41
C ALA A 86 -13.76 14.19 14.07
N ASP A 87 -12.90 13.94 15.07
CA ASP A 87 -12.13 14.98 15.76
C ASP A 87 -11.25 15.78 14.79
N GLN A 88 -10.55 15.07 13.90
CA GLN A 88 -9.69 15.71 12.90
C GLN A 88 -10.49 16.56 11.90
N ILE A 89 -11.64 16.06 11.44
CA ILE A 89 -12.52 16.79 10.51
C ILE A 89 -13.06 18.06 11.18
N ALA A 90 -13.59 17.95 12.40
CA ALA A 90 -14.15 19.08 13.14
C ALA A 90 -13.08 20.16 13.39
N SER A 91 -11.89 19.75 13.85
CA SER A 91 -10.77 20.65 14.09
C SER A 91 -10.33 21.40 12.81
N ASN A 92 -10.21 20.68 11.70
CA ASN A 92 -9.87 21.28 10.41
C ASN A 92 -10.98 22.22 9.89
N TYR A 93 -12.26 21.86 10.08
CA TYR A 93 -13.39 22.72 9.73
C TYR A 93 -13.35 24.05 10.48
N HIS A 94 -13.20 24.01 11.80
CA HIS A 94 -13.12 25.23 12.62
C HIS A 94 -11.92 26.10 12.24
N SER A 95 -10.78 25.48 11.94
CA SER A 95 -9.56 26.18 11.49
C SER A 95 -9.78 26.95 10.18
N VAL A 96 -10.44 26.32 9.21
CA VAL A 96 -10.78 26.95 7.93
C VAL A 96 -11.85 28.02 8.11
N ALA A 97 -12.90 27.75 8.89
CA ALA A 97 -14.02 28.67 9.13
C ALA A 97 -13.59 29.97 9.85
N ALA A 98 -12.58 29.91 10.72
CA ALA A 98 -12.05 31.08 11.41
C ALA A 98 -11.30 32.06 10.47
N GLY A 99 -11.04 31.69 9.21
CA GLY A 99 -10.55 32.57 8.14
C GLY A 99 -9.14 33.16 8.34
N LYS A 100 -8.47 32.86 9.47
CA LYS A 100 -7.15 33.40 9.85
C LYS A 100 -6.25 32.39 10.60
N GLY A 101 -6.66 31.13 10.69
CA GLY A 101 -5.86 30.07 11.33
C GLY A 101 -4.74 29.54 10.43
N PRO A 102 -3.79 28.76 10.96
CA PRO A 102 -2.88 27.97 10.14
C PRO A 102 -3.66 27.07 9.18
N LEU A 103 -3.04 26.69 8.05
CA LEU A 103 -3.63 25.73 7.12
C LEU A 103 -4.12 24.49 7.88
N PRO A 104 -5.25 23.88 7.46
CA PRO A 104 -5.73 22.65 8.09
C PRO A 104 -4.60 21.60 8.09
N ALA A 105 -4.53 20.85 9.19
CA ALA A 105 -3.52 19.81 9.35
C ALA A 105 -3.67 18.76 8.23
N ASN A 106 -2.55 18.21 7.79
CA ASN A 106 -2.49 17.14 6.78
C ASN A 106 -3.05 17.54 5.40
N LEU A 107 -2.90 18.81 5.00
CA LEU A 107 -3.31 19.27 3.67
C LEU A 107 -2.52 18.56 2.55
N VAL A 108 -3.24 17.86 1.68
CA VAL A 108 -2.69 17.15 0.51
C VAL A 108 -2.08 18.13 -0.50
N HIS A 109 -0.84 17.88 -0.91
CA HIS A 109 -0.19 18.69 -1.94
C HIS A 109 -0.53 18.16 -3.34
N ARG A 110 -1.61 18.68 -3.94
CA ARG A 110 -2.14 18.20 -5.23
C ARG A 110 -1.10 18.06 -6.36
N GLY A 111 -0.14 18.99 -6.46
CA GLY A 111 0.93 18.92 -7.46
C GLY A 111 1.94 17.79 -7.25
N ARG A 112 2.07 17.26 -6.02
CA ARG A 112 2.90 16.10 -5.66
C ARG A 112 2.10 14.80 -5.71
N GLY A 113 0.78 14.89 -5.53
CA GLY A 113 -0.13 13.75 -5.58
C GLY A 113 -0.28 13.00 -4.26
N TYR A 114 0.17 13.59 -3.14
CA TYR A 114 0.00 13.13 -1.76
C TYR A 114 0.15 14.31 -0.79
#